data_AF-A0A0H4V8X7-F1
#
_entry.id   AF-A0A0H4V8X7-F1
#
_cell.length_a   1.000
_cell.length_b   1.000
_cell.length_c   1.000
_cell.angle_alpha   90.00
_cell.angle_beta   90.00
_cell.angle_gamma   90.00
#
_symmetry.space_group_name_H-M   'P 1'
#
loop_
_entity.id
_entity.type
_entity.pdbx_description
1 polymer ?
#
loop_
_entity_poly.entity_id
_entity_poly.type
_entity_poly.pdbx_seq_one_letter_code
_entity_poly.pdbx_strand_id
1 'polypeptide(L)'
;MSNRFTRTFTALSEHIDINDHVNNAVWLRWMEDLAEAHWEAQARPQDKDKYVWMVLRHEIDYRGNISEGEAAAGETVIKDGPRGPRFDRHFSFADDSGKELVRAKTTFAMIDRASRRLTRVPAEVAAPFAPAGGWSAD
;
A
#
# COMPACT_ATOMS: atom_id res chain seq x y z
N MET A 1 -8.46 -8.58 -9.37
CA MET A 1 -7.11 -9.08 -9.76
C MET A 1 -6.28 -9.16 -8.50
N SER A 2 -5.43 -10.18 -8.36
CA SER A 2 -4.65 -10.37 -7.12
C SER A 2 -3.62 -9.28 -6.88
N ASN A 3 -3.09 -8.62 -7.91
CA ASN A 3 -2.16 -7.50 -7.73
C ASN A 3 -2.79 -6.20 -7.18
N ARG A 4 -4.09 -6.20 -6.85
CA ARG A 4 -4.87 -5.02 -6.44
C ARG A 4 -5.71 -5.32 -5.20
N PHE A 5 -5.85 -4.32 -4.34
CA PHE A 5 -6.68 -4.39 -3.15
C PHE A 5 -7.32 -3.04 -2.85
N THR A 6 -8.54 -3.05 -2.30
CA THR A 6 -9.31 -1.84 -1.99
C THR A 6 -9.88 -1.90 -0.58
N ARG A 7 -10.00 -0.74 0.06
CA ARG A 7 -10.76 -0.53 1.30
C ARG A 7 -11.34 0.87 1.33
N THR A 8 -12.45 1.02 2.05
CA THR A 8 -13.00 2.33 2.38
C THR A 8 -12.51 2.75 3.75
N PHE A 9 -12.13 4.02 3.88
CA PHE A 9 -11.72 4.65 5.13
C PHE A 9 -12.67 5.80 5.44
N THR A 10 -13.11 5.91 6.69
CA THR A 10 -13.96 7.00 7.17
C THR A 10 -13.11 7.95 8.01
N ALA A 11 -13.22 9.25 7.75
CA ALA A 11 -12.59 10.27 8.57
C ALA A 11 -13.29 10.36 9.93
N LEU A 12 -12.55 10.09 11.00
CA LEU A 12 -13.01 10.19 12.39
C LEU A 12 -12.45 11.48 12.99
N SER A 13 -13.02 11.91 14.12
CA SER A 13 -12.60 13.14 14.80
C SER A 13 -11.08 13.22 15.06
N GLU A 14 -10.43 12.10 15.42
CA GLU A 14 -8.99 12.02 15.67
C GLU A 14 -8.13 12.11 14.41
N HIS A 15 -8.74 12.00 13.23
CA HIS A 15 -8.05 12.11 11.95
C HIS A 15 -7.94 13.56 11.46
N ILE A 16 -8.72 14.47 12.03
CA ILE A 16 -8.86 15.85 11.59
C ILE A 16 -7.81 16.73 12.27
N ASP A 17 -7.13 17.59 11.49
CA ASP A 17 -6.18 18.58 12.01
C ASP A 17 -6.75 20.00 12.02
N ILE A 18 -5.89 20.97 12.34
CA ILE A 18 -6.25 22.40 12.48
C ILE A 18 -6.81 23.03 11.20
N ASN A 19 -6.66 22.38 10.04
CA ASN A 19 -7.22 22.85 8.77
C ASN A 19 -8.63 22.28 8.51
N ASP A 20 -9.26 21.67 9.52
CA ASP A 20 -10.62 21.09 9.48
C ASP A 20 -10.78 19.95 8.44
N HIS A 21 -9.70 19.23 8.15
CA HIS A 21 -9.70 18.10 7.23
C HIS A 21 -8.72 16.99 7.68
N VAL A 22 -8.77 15.82 7.04
CA VAL A 22 -7.88 14.69 7.38
C VAL A 22 -6.40 15.09 7.26
N ASN A 23 -5.64 14.84 8.33
CA ASN A 23 -4.21 15.13 8.39
C ASN A 23 -3.40 14.30 7.38
N ASN A 24 -2.35 14.90 6.82
CA ASN A 24 -1.49 14.22 5.84
C ASN A 24 -0.86 12.92 6.37
N ALA A 25 -0.54 12.82 7.66
CA ALA A 25 0.01 11.60 8.26
C ALA A 25 -1.03 10.48 8.40
N VAL A 26 -2.32 10.82 8.47
CA VAL A 26 -3.41 9.83 8.49
C VAL A 26 -3.55 9.16 7.12
N TRP A 27 -3.43 9.93 6.03
CA TRP A 27 -3.35 9.37 4.69
C TRP A 27 -2.19 8.38 4.54
N LEU A 28 -1.02 8.69 5.10
CA LEU A 28 0.11 7.77 5.14
C LEU A 28 -0.22 6.49 5.91
N ARG A 29 -0.86 6.58 7.08
CA ARG A 29 -1.31 5.41 7.84
C ARG A 29 -2.29 4.55 7.04
N TRP A 30 -3.26 5.16 6.36
CA TRP A 30 -4.21 4.42 5.51
C TRP A 30 -3.53 3.72 4.33
N MET A 31 -2.43 4.29 3.78
CA MET A 31 -1.60 3.58 2.80
C MET A 31 -0.94 2.33 3.40
N GLU A 32 -0.40 2.44 4.61
CA GLU A 32 0.21 1.31 5.33
C GLU A 32 -0.83 0.23 5.65
N ASP A 33 -1.98 0.62 6.21
CA ASP A 33 -3.11 -0.27 6.52
C ASP A 33 -3.58 -1.03 5.28
N LEU A 34 -3.66 -0.34 4.14
CA LEU A 34 -4.08 -0.94 2.87
C LEU A 34 -3.03 -1.92 2.34
N ALA A 35 -1.74 -1.60 2.48
CA ALA A 35 -0.65 -2.49 2.09
C ALA A 35 -0.60 -3.74 2.97
N GLU A 36 -0.74 -3.57 4.29
CA GLU A 36 -0.78 -4.65 5.27
C GLU A 36 -2.00 -5.54 5.05
N ALA A 37 -3.19 -4.97 4.89
CA ALA A 37 -4.40 -5.73 4.62
C ALA A 37 -4.30 -6.56 3.35
N HIS A 38 -3.68 -6.01 2.30
CA HIS A 38 -3.42 -6.74 1.06
C HIS A 38 -2.45 -7.91 1.30
N TRP A 39 -1.36 -7.68 2.05
CA TRP A 39 -0.40 -8.72 2.43
C TRP A 39 -1.07 -9.83 3.24
N GLU A 40 -1.86 -9.48 4.25
CA GLU A 40 -2.57 -10.42 5.09
C GLU A 40 -3.62 -11.25 4.32
N ALA A 41 -4.27 -10.66 3.31
CA ALA A 41 -5.26 -11.36 2.51
C ALA A 41 -4.65 -12.41 1.55
N GLN A 42 -3.42 -12.21 1.08
CA GLN A 42 -2.88 -13.00 -0.06
C GLN A 42 -1.59 -13.76 0.22
N ALA A 43 -0.77 -13.29 1.16
CA ALA A 43 0.49 -13.95 1.46
C ALA A 43 0.25 -15.33 2.08
N ARG A 44 1.12 -16.28 1.76
CA ARG A 44 1.08 -17.61 2.38
C ARG A 44 1.50 -17.49 3.85
N PRO A 45 0.90 -18.24 4.78
CA PRO A 45 1.20 -18.13 6.22
C PRO A 45 2.70 -18.17 6.54
N GLN A 46 3.45 -19.10 5.94
CA GLN A 46 4.88 -19.24 6.16
C GLN A 46 5.71 -18.02 5.72
N ASP A 47 5.22 -17.25 4.73
CA ASP A 47 5.93 -16.05 4.26
C ASP A 47 5.71 -14.88 5.24
N LYS A 48 4.52 -14.77 5.83
CA LYS A 48 4.19 -13.77 6.87
C LYS A 48 5.06 -13.97 8.11
N ASP A 49 5.29 -15.22 8.48
CA ASP A 49 6.11 -15.61 9.63
C ASP A 49 7.60 -15.42 9.40
N LYS A 50 8.05 -15.46 8.14
CA LYS A 50 9.48 -15.39 7.80
C LYS A 50 9.95 -13.99 7.41
N TYR A 51 9.10 -13.21 6.76
CA TYR A 51 9.48 -11.94 6.15
C TYR A 51 8.72 -10.75 6.76
N VAL A 52 9.36 -9.58 6.74
CA VAL A 52 8.72 -8.28 6.95
C VAL A 52 9.06 -7.34 5.81
N TRP A 53 8.24 -6.32 5.65
CA TRP A 53 8.44 -5.26 4.68
C TRP A 53 8.88 -3.99 5.38
N MET A 54 9.88 -3.32 4.82
CA MET A 54 10.36 -2.02 5.27
C MET A 54 10.18 -1.01 4.14
N VAL A 55 9.65 0.16 4.46
CA VAL A 55 9.58 1.28 3.53
C VAL A 55 10.98 1.84 3.29
N LEU A 56 11.32 2.09 2.03
CA LEU A 56 12.53 2.84 1.64
C LEU A 56 12.22 4.28 1.24
N ARG A 57 11.07 4.52 0.60
CA ARG A 57 10.67 5.84 0.12
C ARG A 57 9.16 5.90 -0.10
N HIS A 58 8.57 7.02 0.27
CA HIS A 58 7.25 7.45 -0.20
C HIS A 58 7.41 8.66 -1.14
N GLU A 59 6.58 8.70 -2.18
CA GLU A 59 6.31 9.89 -3.01
C GLU A 59 4.79 10.07 -2.99
N ILE A 60 4.31 11.19 -2.44
CA ILE A 60 2.87 11.39 -2.17
C ILE A 60 2.45 12.76 -2.73
N ASP A 61 1.45 12.74 -3.60
CA ASP A 61 0.74 13.92 -4.06
C ASP A 61 -0.58 14.04 -3.28
N TYR A 62 -0.79 15.17 -2.59
CA TYR A 62 -2.07 15.52 -1.97
C TYR A 62 -2.80 16.51 -2.90
N ARG A 63 -3.93 16.07 -3.46
CA ARG A 63 -4.68 16.77 -4.53
C ARG A 63 -6.07 17.23 -4.08
N GLY A 64 -6.55 16.67 -2.97
CA GLY A 64 -7.79 17.01 -2.30
C GLY A 64 -7.77 16.50 -0.87
N ASN A 65 -8.89 16.67 -0.16
CA ASN A 65 -9.05 16.15 1.19
C ASN A 65 -10.53 15.86 1.49
N ILE A 66 -10.78 15.24 2.64
CA ILE A 66 -12.12 15.00 3.19
C ILE A 66 -12.19 15.50 4.64
N SER A 67 -13.40 15.81 5.09
CA SER A 67 -13.76 16.30 6.42
C SER A 67 -14.27 15.16 7.31
N GLU A 68 -14.50 15.44 8.59
CA GLU A 68 -15.05 14.45 9.53
C GLU A 68 -16.36 13.82 9.03
N GLY A 69 -16.48 12.50 9.16
CA GLY A 69 -17.66 11.73 8.74
C GLY A 69 -17.68 11.36 7.25
N GLU A 70 -16.89 12.02 6.41
CA GLU A 70 -16.74 11.66 4.99
C GLU A 70 -15.86 10.42 4.83
N ALA A 71 -15.92 9.81 3.64
CA ALA A 71 -15.20 8.57 3.34
C ALA A 71 -14.35 8.70 2.08
N ALA A 72 -13.23 7.97 2.07
CA ALA A 72 -12.37 7.82 0.91
C ALA A 72 -12.25 6.34 0.52
N ALA A 73 -12.41 6.07 -0.77
CA ALA A 73 -12.09 4.77 -1.36
C ALA A 73 -10.58 4.70 -1.64
N GLY A 74 -9.88 3.89 -0.85
CA GLY A 74 -8.45 3.61 -1.02
C GLY A 74 -8.22 2.39 -1.90
N GLU A 75 -7.25 2.48 -2.79
CA GLU A 75 -6.79 1.40 -3.66
C GLU A 75 -5.27 1.29 -3.64
N THR A 76 -4.76 0.06 -3.67
CA THR A 76 -3.35 -0.24 -3.87
C THR A 76 -3.15 -1.22 -5.02
N VAL A 77 -2.08 -1.00 -5.82
CA VAL A 77 -1.71 -1.82 -6.97
C VAL A 77 -0.21 -2.07 -7.01
N ILE A 78 0.18 -3.32 -7.20
CA ILE A 78 1.55 -3.69 -7.60
C ILE A 78 1.54 -3.88 -9.11
N LYS A 79 2.29 -3.05 -9.83
CA LYS A 79 2.31 -3.04 -11.31
C LYS A 79 3.39 -3.96 -11.86
N ASP A 80 4.58 -3.86 -11.28
CA ASP A 80 5.78 -4.52 -11.73
C ASP A 80 6.27 -5.56 -10.72
N GLY A 81 6.97 -6.58 -11.20
CA GLY A 81 7.61 -7.58 -10.35
C GLY A 81 8.72 -6.99 -9.48
N PRO A 82 9.14 -7.68 -8.41
CA PRO A 82 10.22 -7.21 -7.55
C PRO A 82 11.57 -7.22 -8.27
N ARG A 83 12.42 -6.23 -7.94
CA ARG A 83 13.82 -6.12 -8.39
C ARG A 83 14.76 -6.33 -7.20
N GLY A 84 15.32 -7.54 -7.11
CA GLY A 84 16.17 -7.93 -5.99
C GLY A 84 15.36 -7.91 -4.68
N PRO A 85 15.75 -7.11 -3.67
CA PRO A 85 15.00 -7.03 -2.41
C PRO A 85 13.80 -6.07 -2.45
N ARG A 86 13.57 -5.35 -3.56
CA ARG A 86 12.65 -4.20 -3.61
C ARG A 86 11.49 -4.40 -4.56
N PHE A 87 10.39 -3.71 -4.31
CA PHE A 87 9.32 -3.50 -5.29
C PHE A 87 8.63 -2.16 -5.06
N ASP A 88 7.95 -1.65 -6.08
CA ASP A 88 7.16 -0.43 -6.00
C ASP A 88 5.67 -0.77 -5.91
N ARG A 89 4.98 -0.09 -5.00
CA ARG A 89 3.53 -0.18 -4.79
C ARG A 89 2.90 1.18 -5.01
N HIS A 90 1.81 1.21 -5.76
CA HIS A 90 1.07 2.43 -6.05
C HIS A 90 -0.19 2.48 -5.21
N PHE A 91 -0.59 3.69 -4.82
CA PHE A 91 -1.79 3.97 -4.05
C PHE A 91 -2.57 5.12 -4.66
N SER A 92 -3.89 5.05 -4.56
CA SER A 92 -4.79 6.14 -4.90
C SER A 92 -5.97 6.15 -3.94
N PHE A 93 -6.43 7.34 -3.59
CA PHE A 93 -7.64 7.58 -2.81
C PHE A 93 -8.55 8.54 -3.56
N ALA A 94 -9.84 8.25 -3.57
CA ALA A 94 -10.86 9.11 -4.16
C ALA A 94 -12.06 9.27 -3.22
N ASP A 95 -12.76 10.39 -3.34
CA ASP A 95 -14.07 10.59 -2.69
C ASP A 95 -15.18 9.79 -3.39
N ASP A 96 -16.41 9.92 -2.90
CA ASP A 96 -17.60 9.26 -3.43
C ASP A 96 -17.96 9.69 -4.86
N SER A 97 -17.58 10.91 -5.25
CA SER A 97 -17.73 11.44 -6.61
C SER A 97 -16.67 10.91 -7.60
N GLY A 98 -15.64 10.22 -7.08
CA GLY A 98 -14.51 9.72 -7.87
C GLY A 98 -13.40 10.74 -8.09
N LYS A 99 -13.42 11.88 -7.40
CA LYS A 99 -12.34 12.87 -7.45
C LYS A 99 -11.13 12.34 -6.69
N GLU A 100 -9.96 12.40 -7.33
CA GLU A 100 -8.70 11.98 -6.72
C GLU A 100 -8.29 12.92 -5.57
N LEU A 101 -8.09 12.35 -4.39
CA LEU A 101 -7.68 13.05 -3.18
C LEU A 101 -6.19 12.91 -2.94
N VAL A 102 -5.67 11.68 -3.00
CA VAL A 102 -4.27 11.36 -2.75
C VAL A 102 -3.79 10.34 -3.78
N ARG A 103 -2.58 10.53 -4.29
CA ARG A 103 -1.87 9.54 -5.10
C ARG A 103 -0.49 9.33 -4.52
N ALA A 104 -0.04 8.08 -4.44
CA ALA A 104 1.29 7.80 -3.94
C ALA A 104 1.99 6.63 -4.63
N LYS A 105 3.31 6.61 -4.51
CA LYS A 105 4.16 5.47 -4.79
C LYS A 105 5.05 5.22 -3.57
N THR A 106 5.10 3.96 -3.15
CA THR A 106 5.99 3.52 -2.06
C THR A 106 6.92 2.44 -2.57
N THR A 107 8.22 2.64 -2.35
CA THR A 107 9.23 1.60 -2.56
C THR A 107 9.42 0.82 -1.26
N PHE A 108 9.13 -0.47 -1.30
CA PHE A 108 9.34 -1.39 -0.18
C PHE A 108 10.61 -2.23 -0.39
N ALA A 109 11.15 -2.75 0.70
CA ALA A 109 12.17 -3.78 0.69
C ALA A 109 11.84 -4.91 1.67
N MET A 110 12.17 -6.15 1.29
CA MET A 110 11.98 -7.32 2.13
C MET A 110 13.14 -7.49 3.10
N ILE A 111 12.79 -7.80 4.35
CA ILE A 111 13.72 -8.19 5.41
C ILE A 111 13.38 -9.62 5.84
N ASP A 112 14.39 -10.47 5.96
CA ASP A 112 14.26 -11.75 6.64
C ASP A 112 14.25 -11.53 8.15
N ARG A 113 13.21 -12.00 8.85
CA ARG A 113 13.00 -11.71 10.29
C ARG A 113 14.11 -12.26 11.17
N ALA A 114 14.64 -13.44 10.84
CA ALA A 114 15.65 -14.10 11.65
C ALA A 114 16.99 -13.37 11.59
N SER A 115 17.43 -13.03 10.38
CA SER A 115 18.71 -12.35 10.16
C SER A 115 18.64 -10.84 10.31
N ARG A 116 17.43 -10.24 10.21
CA ARG A 116 17.18 -8.79 10.14
C ARG A 116 17.92 -8.10 8.99
N ARG A 117 18.18 -8.83 7.91
CA ARG A 117 18.89 -8.33 6.73
C ARG A 117 17.95 -8.21 5.54
N LEU A 118 18.28 -7.26 4.65
CA LEU A 118 17.68 -7.17 3.33
C LEU A 118 17.87 -8.48 2.58
N THR A 119 16.79 -9.01 2.04
CA THR A 119 16.79 -10.25 1.26
C THR A 119 16.06 -10.05 -0.06
N ARG A 120 16.49 -10.76 -1.10
CA ARG A 120 15.75 -10.83 -2.37
C ARG A 120 14.33 -11.31 -2.10
N VAL A 121 13.35 -10.74 -2.79
CA VAL A 121 11.97 -11.24 -2.82
C VAL A 121 11.94 -12.55 -3.62
N PRO A 122 11.64 -13.70 -3.00
CA PRO A 122 11.53 -14.97 -3.73
C PRO A 122 10.34 -14.95 -4.70
N ALA A 123 10.46 -15.66 -5.82
CA ALA A 123 9.42 -15.68 -6.86
C ALA A 123 8.08 -16.21 -6.30
N GLU A 124 8.14 -17.20 -5.42
CA GLU A 124 6.99 -17.79 -4.75
C GLU A 124 6.30 -16.86 -3.75
N VAL A 125 7.01 -15.87 -3.21
CA VAL A 125 6.43 -14.82 -2.35
C VAL A 125 5.75 -13.75 -3.18
N ALA A 126 6.29 -13.45 -4.36
CA ALA A 126 5.70 -12.50 -5.29
C ALA A 126 4.50 -13.10 -6.06
N ALA A 127 4.51 -14.40 -6.36
CA ALA A 127 3.53 -15.06 -7.21
C ALA A 127 2.06 -14.78 -6.84
N PRO A 128 1.65 -14.75 -5.55
CA PRO A 128 0.27 -14.42 -5.17
C PRO A 128 -0.17 -13.04 -5.63
N PHE A 129 0.76 -12.09 -5.80
CA PHE A 129 0.48 -10.69 -6.14
C PHE A 129 0.64 -10.38 -7.63
N ALA A 130 0.91 -11.36 -8.48
CA ALA A 130 1.09 -11.13 -9.91
C ALA A 130 -0.22 -10.68 -10.60
N PRO A 131 -0.19 -9.74 -11.55
CA PRO A 131 -1.37 -9.39 -12.34
C PRO A 131 -1.83 -10.55 -13.21
N ALA A 132 -3.06 -10.43 -13.74
CA ALA A 132 -3.53 -11.33 -14.77
C ALA A 132 -2.59 -11.25 -16.00
N GLY A 133 -1.99 -12.38 -16.37
CA GLY A 133 -0.95 -12.43 -17.41
C GLY A 133 0.49 -12.47 -16.90
N GLY A 134 0.71 -12.38 -15.58
CA GLY A 134 2.03 -12.41 -14.96
C GLY A 134 2.69 -11.03 -14.90
N TRP A 135 3.89 -10.96 -14.32
CA TRP A 135 4.67 -9.72 -14.24
C TRP A 135 5.10 -9.25 -15.64
N SER A 136 5.14 -7.93 -15.86
CA SER A 136 5.74 -7.39 -17.08
C SER A 136 7.20 -7.86 -17.19
N ALA A 137 7.62 -8.19 -18.40
CA ALA A 137 8.96 -8.72 -18.70
C ALA A 137 10.00 -7.63 -18.99
N ASP A 138 9.67 -6.36 -18.74
CA ASP A 138 10.48 -5.20 -19.12
C ASP A 138 11.84 -5.11 -18.40
#